data_AF-A0A950GY22-F1
#
_entry.id   AF-A0A950GY22-F1
#
_cell.length_a   1.000
_cell.length_b   1.000
_cell.length_c   1.000
_cell.angle_alpha   90.00
_cell.angle_beta   90.00
_cell.angle_gamma   90.00
#
_symmetry.space_group_name_H-M   'P 1'
#
loop_
_entity.id
_entity.type
_entity.pdbx_description
1 polymer ?
#
loop_
_entity_poly.entity_id
_entity_poly.type
_entity_poly.pdbx_seq_one_letter_code
_entity_poly.pdbx_strand_id
1 'polypeptide(L)'
;MRGASGRPAHGGALAAAARTRIRTRILLAVASAVAVALAGSGIGSATATAVTGSPLALHVAGNQLVDAAGHPVVLRGADTSGTEYACVQEHAIFDGDVEASPSSIAAMQSWGFNAARVQLNESCWLGIQGVPASVSGAAYQQAIESYVHSLESAGMYVIVDLHWSSTGGSRRARGQEPMPDERYAPAFWTSVATAFKSDPAVVFDLFNEPYPNGNTDSAAAWTCDLDGSAGGTCTGFRYPAAGLQQLLDAVRATGATNVVMAGGPQYAGVLDQWGTEAPVDPRHQLAASIHIYWKNRSHPDW
;
A
#
# COMPACT_ATOMS: atom_id res chain seq x y z
N MET A 1 -37.95 54.26 -13.38
CA MET A 1 -38.76 53.79 -12.23
C MET A 1 -39.53 52.58 -12.74
N ARG A 2 -38.98 51.37 -12.62
CA ARG A 2 -39.00 50.42 -11.47
C ARG A 2 -40.35 49.71 -11.27
N GLY A 3 -40.30 48.38 -11.42
CA GLY A 3 -41.18 47.37 -10.82
C GLY A 3 -42.50 47.15 -11.54
N ALA A 4 -43.07 45.95 -11.65
CA ALA A 4 -42.66 44.58 -11.35
C ALA A 4 -43.83 43.67 -11.77
N SER A 5 -43.54 42.36 -11.84
CA SER A 5 -44.46 41.24 -11.61
C SER A 5 -45.35 40.73 -12.77
N GLY A 6 -45.23 39.42 -13.00
CA GLY A 6 -46.36 38.53 -12.76
C GLY A 6 -47.16 38.05 -13.97
N ARG A 7 -46.90 36.81 -14.40
CA ARG A 7 -47.91 35.86 -14.92
C ARG A 7 -49.18 35.89 -14.05
N PRO A 8 -50.41 35.55 -14.52
CA PRO A 8 -50.69 34.26 -15.17
C PRO A 8 -51.92 34.12 -16.11
N ALA A 9 -52.03 32.93 -16.70
CA ALA A 9 -53.20 32.08 -17.01
C ALA A 9 -54.56 32.68 -17.46
N HIS A 10 -55.00 32.22 -18.64
CA HIS A 10 -56.40 31.90 -18.99
C HIS A 10 -56.33 30.67 -19.92
N GLY A 11 -57.15 29.63 -19.83
CA GLY A 11 -58.53 29.54 -19.37
C GLY A 11 -59.34 28.89 -20.49
N GLY A 12 -60.36 28.09 -20.16
CA GLY A 12 -61.32 27.61 -21.16
C GLY A 12 -61.90 26.24 -20.88
N ALA A 13 -62.74 26.17 -19.85
CA ALA A 13 -63.71 25.10 -19.65
C ALA A 13 -65.02 25.43 -20.39
N LEU A 14 -65.76 24.41 -20.82
CA LEU A 14 -67.23 24.39 -20.92
C LEU A 14 -67.66 22.95 -20.58
N ALA A 15 -68.27 22.70 -19.42
CA ALA A 15 -69.73 22.75 -19.14
C ALA A 15 -70.44 21.50 -19.70
N ALA A 16 -71.36 20.80 -19.03
CA ALA A 16 -72.17 21.10 -17.85
C ALA A 16 -72.78 19.80 -17.28
N ALA A 17 -73.23 19.89 -16.00
CA ALA A 17 -74.48 19.34 -15.43
C ALA A 17 -74.78 17.83 -15.51
N ALA A 18 -75.36 17.15 -14.53
CA ALA A 18 -75.85 17.46 -13.19
C ALA A 18 -76.15 16.13 -12.47
N ARG A 19 -75.98 16.13 -11.14
CA ARG A 19 -76.78 15.50 -10.05
C ARG A 19 -77.40 14.11 -10.36
N THR A 20 -77.21 13.07 -9.54
CA THR A 20 -77.76 12.93 -8.17
C THR A 20 -77.31 11.57 -7.58
N ARG A 21 -77.10 11.52 -6.27
CA ARG A 21 -76.72 10.33 -5.48
C ARG A 21 -77.88 9.33 -5.34
N ILE A 22 -77.63 8.03 -5.47
CA ILE A 22 -78.34 6.98 -4.70
C ILE A 22 -77.35 5.83 -4.39
N ARG A 23 -77.27 5.47 -3.10
CA ARG A 23 -76.60 4.27 -2.59
C ARG A 23 -77.57 3.10 -2.64
N THR A 24 -77.13 1.92 -3.10
CA THR A 24 -77.77 0.65 -2.71
C THR A 24 -76.72 -0.45 -2.65
N ARG A 25 -76.58 -1.07 -1.48
CA ARG A 25 -75.82 -2.31 -1.26
C ARG A 25 -76.73 -3.47 -1.62
N ILE A 26 -76.26 -4.39 -2.47
CA ILE A 26 -76.82 -5.74 -2.60
C ILE A 26 -75.66 -6.75 -2.58
N LEU A 27 -75.91 -7.83 -1.86
CA LEU A 27 -75.03 -8.89 -1.39
C LEU A 27 -74.98 -10.10 -2.36
N LEU A 28 -73.97 -10.94 -2.12
CA LEU A 28 -73.79 -12.38 -2.46
C LEU A 28 -73.07 -12.79 -3.78
N ALA A 29 -71.80 -13.18 -3.57
CA ALA A 29 -71.19 -14.49 -3.80
C ALA A 29 -71.33 -15.22 -5.16
N VAL A 30 -70.19 -15.51 -5.81
CA VAL A 30 -69.79 -16.86 -6.29
C VAL A 30 -68.25 -16.93 -6.33
N ALA A 31 -67.69 -18.00 -5.79
CA ALA A 31 -66.26 -18.31 -5.78
C ALA A 31 -65.76 -18.87 -7.12
N SER A 32 -64.50 -18.63 -7.48
CA SER A 32 -63.67 -19.57 -8.25
C SER A 32 -62.20 -19.18 -8.15
N ALA A 33 -61.39 -20.16 -7.73
CA ALA A 33 -59.95 -20.05 -7.51
C ALA A 33 -59.18 -19.89 -8.83
N VAL A 34 -58.23 -18.97 -8.84
CA VAL A 34 -57.26 -18.78 -9.92
C VAL A 34 -55.97 -19.50 -9.53
N ALA A 35 -55.63 -20.55 -10.28
CA ALA A 35 -54.27 -21.07 -10.32
C ALA A 35 -53.61 -20.55 -11.60
N VAL A 36 -52.73 -19.55 -11.47
CA VAL A 36 -51.81 -19.14 -12.53
C VAL A 36 -50.40 -19.45 -12.07
N ALA A 37 -49.76 -20.35 -12.80
CA ALA A 37 -48.37 -20.70 -12.63
C ALA A 37 -47.48 -19.48 -12.93
N LEU A 38 -46.67 -19.05 -11.96
CA LEU A 38 -45.57 -18.13 -12.18
C LEU A 38 -44.39 -18.91 -12.75
N ALA A 39 -44.17 -18.80 -14.06
CA ALA A 39 -42.90 -19.14 -14.68
C ALA A 39 -41.84 -18.17 -14.16
N GLY A 40 -40.88 -18.70 -13.40
CA GLY A 40 -39.76 -17.94 -12.85
C GLY A 40 -38.79 -17.54 -13.96
N SER A 41 -38.74 -16.23 -14.24
CA SER A 41 -37.60 -15.62 -14.93
C SER A 41 -36.49 -15.43 -13.91
N GLY A 42 -35.60 -16.42 -13.81
CA GLY A 42 -34.36 -16.31 -13.06
C GLY A 42 -33.49 -15.21 -13.67
N ILE A 43 -33.42 -14.06 -12.99
CA ILE A 43 -32.35 -13.09 -13.22
C ILE A 43 -31.09 -13.80 -12.74
N GLY A 44 -30.29 -14.30 -13.69
CA GLY A 44 -28.95 -14.79 -13.39
C GLY A 44 -28.16 -13.63 -12.82
N SER A 45 -27.98 -13.63 -11.50
CA SER A 45 -26.93 -12.85 -10.86
C SER A 45 -25.62 -13.26 -11.50
N ALA A 46 -25.03 -12.39 -12.31
CA ALA A 46 -23.63 -12.50 -12.66
C ALA A 46 -22.87 -12.48 -11.33
N THR A 47 -22.45 -13.65 -10.86
CA THR A 47 -21.43 -13.76 -9.84
C THR A 47 -20.24 -12.99 -10.38
N ALA A 48 -19.94 -11.84 -9.76
CA ALA A 48 -18.66 -11.20 -9.94
C ALA A 48 -17.61 -12.29 -9.69
N THR A 49 -16.90 -12.68 -10.74
CA THR A 49 -15.67 -13.44 -10.60
C THR A 49 -14.82 -12.62 -9.64
N ALA A 50 -14.59 -13.16 -8.44
CA ALA A 50 -13.57 -12.64 -7.56
C ALA A 50 -12.32 -12.48 -8.42
N VAL A 51 -11.71 -11.30 -8.37
CA VAL A 51 -10.36 -11.11 -8.88
C VAL A 51 -9.54 -12.17 -8.15
N THR A 52 -9.15 -13.22 -8.86
CA THR A 52 -8.22 -14.21 -8.34
C THR A 52 -6.97 -13.39 -8.04
N GLY A 53 -6.63 -13.27 -6.75
CA GLY A 53 -5.36 -12.70 -6.33
C GLY A 53 -4.24 -13.36 -7.13
N SER A 54 -3.14 -12.62 -7.29
CA SER A 54 -1.96 -13.11 -7.99
C SER A 54 -1.66 -14.57 -7.57
N PRO A 55 -1.40 -15.50 -8.49
CA PRO A 55 -1.01 -16.86 -8.13
C PRO A 55 0.35 -16.89 -7.39
N LEU A 56 1.05 -15.76 -7.36
CA LEU A 56 2.26 -15.56 -6.60
C LEU A 56 1.93 -15.50 -5.10
N ALA A 57 2.68 -16.26 -4.32
CA ALA A 57 2.73 -16.15 -2.88
C ALA A 57 4.16 -16.43 -2.46
N LEU A 58 4.65 -15.74 -1.44
CA LEU A 58 6.00 -15.89 -0.95
C LEU A 58 5.98 -16.10 0.56
N HIS A 59 6.73 -17.10 1.01
CA HIS A 59 6.85 -17.43 2.43
C HIS A 59 8.29 -17.72 2.81
N VAL A 60 8.64 -17.48 4.06
CA VAL A 60 9.91 -17.95 4.64
C VAL A 60 9.73 -19.39 5.13
N ALA A 61 10.61 -20.28 4.69
CA ALA A 61 10.76 -21.65 5.18
C ALA A 61 12.22 -21.92 5.54
N GLY A 62 12.53 -21.89 6.84
CA GLY A 62 13.91 -21.97 7.31
C GLY A 62 14.71 -20.76 6.83
N ASN A 63 15.73 -20.99 6.01
CA ASN A 63 16.57 -19.94 5.41
C ASN A 63 16.28 -19.71 3.92
N GLN A 64 15.09 -20.09 3.44
CA GLN A 64 14.69 -19.94 2.05
C GLN A 64 13.36 -19.19 1.93
N LEU A 65 13.23 -18.45 0.84
CA LEU A 65 11.93 -18.03 0.34
C LEU A 65 11.35 -19.17 -0.48
N VAL A 66 10.07 -19.45 -0.33
CA VAL A 66 9.35 -20.48 -1.08
C VAL A 66 8.02 -19.96 -1.63
N ASP A 67 7.57 -20.55 -2.73
CA ASP A 67 6.27 -20.25 -3.34
C ASP A 67 5.10 -20.92 -2.58
N ALA A 68 3.88 -20.75 -3.06
CA ALA A 68 2.67 -21.39 -2.51
C ALA A 68 2.74 -22.93 -2.48
N ALA A 69 3.52 -23.54 -3.36
CA ALA A 69 3.70 -24.99 -3.47
C ALA A 69 4.91 -25.49 -2.65
N GLY A 70 5.65 -24.60 -1.99
CA GLY A 70 6.84 -24.91 -1.21
C GLY A 70 8.12 -25.04 -2.03
N HIS A 71 8.14 -24.62 -3.29
CA HIS A 71 9.36 -24.62 -4.09
C HIS A 71 10.23 -23.40 -3.75
N PRO A 72 11.57 -23.56 -3.66
CA PRO A 72 12.46 -22.44 -3.41
C PRO A 72 12.36 -21.35 -4.48
N VAL A 73 12.28 -20.10 -4.03
CA VAL A 73 12.25 -18.90 -4.87
C VAL A 73 13.52 -18.08 -4.64
N VAL A 74 14.15 -17.65 -5.72
CA VAL A 74 15.21 -16.64 -5.69
C VAL A 74 14.65 -15.39 -6.39
N LEU A 75 14.59 -14.29 -5.65
CA LEU A 75 14.21 -12.99 -6.20
C LEU A 75 15.40 -12.45 -7.02
N ARG A 76 15.15 -12.23 -8.31
CA ARG A 76 16.06 -11.66 -9.31
C ARG A 76 15.32 -10.45 -9.87
N GLY A 77 15.56 -9.30 -9.25
CA GLY A 77 14.81 -8.09 -9.55
C GLY A 77 15.69 -6.88 -9.78
N ALA A 78 15.01 -5.74 -9.90
CA ALA A 78 15.60 -4.43 -9.95
C ALA A 78 14.83 -3.47 -9.03
N ASP A 79 15.51 -2.45 -8.53
CA ASP A 79 14.90 -1.29 -7.91
C ASP A 79 14.18 -0.42 -8.96
N THR A 80 13.00 0.06 -8.60
CA THR A 80 12.22 1.04 -9.36
C THR A 80 12.18 2.33 -8.52
N SER A 81 13.08 3.26 -8.85
CA SER A 81 13.20 4.58 -8.22
C SER A 81 12.39 5.60 -9.02
N GLY A 82 11.76 6.52 -8.29
CA GLY A 82 10.85 7.55 -8.79
C GLY A 82 9.79 7.89 -7.75
N THR A 83 9.05 6.88 -7.30
CA THR A 83 7.92 7.06 -6.36
C THR A 83 8.33 7.62 -4.99
N GLU A 84 9.58 7.46 -4.57
CA GLU A 84 10.12 8.03 -3.34
C GLU A 84 10.33 9.55 -3.40
N TYR A 85 10.49 10.15 -4.58
CA TYR A 85 10.81 11.58 -4.71
C TYR A 85 9.84 12.40 -5.55
N ALA A 86 9.26 11.83 -6.60
CA ALA A 86 8.53 12.59 -7.62
C ALA A 86 7.39 13.43 -7.01
N CYS A 87 6.69 12.89 -6.00
CA CYS A 87 5.55 13.56 -5.37
C CYS A 87 5.94 14.83 -4.60
N VAL A 88 7.11 14.83 -3.96
CA VAL A 88 7.59 15.96 -3.15
C VAL A 88 8.48 16.93 -3.93
N GLN A 89 9.13 16.47 -4.99
CA GLN A 89 10.07 17.27 -5.79
C GLN A 89 9.46 17.76 -7.11
N GLU A 90 8.61 16.97 -7.74
CA GLU A 90 8.13 17.19 -9.12
C GLU A 90 6.61 17.37 -9.22
N HIS A 91 5.90 17.13 -8.12
CA HIS A 91 4.43 17.11 -8.09
C HIS A 91 3.83 16.09 -9.09
N ALA A 92 4.50 14.94 -9.24
CA ALA A 92 4.03 13.76 -9.97
C ALA A 92 4.10 12.52 -9.06
N ILE A 93 3.40 11.43 -9.35
CA ILE A 93 3.53 10.20 -8.53
C ILE A 93 4.76 9.39 -8.95
N PHE A 94 5.03 9.34 -10.25
CA PHE A 94 6.14 8.60 -10.88
C PHE A 94 7.14 9.56 -11.51
N ASP A 95 8.37 9.09 -11.72
CA ASP A 95 9.35 9.77 -12.56
C ASP A 95 8.98 9.61 -14.04
N GLY A 96 8.47 10.70 -14.61
CA GLY A 96 8.02 10.74 -15.99
C GLY A 96 6.86 9.80 -16.27
N ASP A 97 6.73 9.40 -17.54
CA ASP A 97 5.68 8.50 -18.03
C ASP A 97 6.17 7.07 -18.28
N VAL A 98 7.45 6.78 -17.98
CA VAL A 98 8.10 5.52 -18.32
C VAL A 98 8.16 4.56 -17.14
N GLU A 99 8.37 5.02 -15.91
CA GLU A 99 8.59 4.16 -14.71
C GLU A 99 7.56 3.03 -14.58
N ALA A 100 6.27 3.38 -14.47
CA ALA A 100 5.17 2.41 -14.36
C ALA A 100 4.51 2.04 -15.70
N SER A 101 5.18 2.30 -16.84
CA SER A 101 4.61 2.04 -18.17
C SER A 101 4.57 0.55 -18.52
N PRO A 102 3.59 0.09 -19.33
CA PRO A 102 3.58 -1.29 -19.84
C PRO A 102 4.86 -1.68 -20.58
N SER A 103 5.52 -0.74 -21.27
CA SER A 103 6.79 -0.97 -21.95
C SER A 103 7.94 -1.26 -21.00
N SER A 104 8.02 -0.54 -19.88
CA SER A 104 9.06 -0.78 -18.87
C SER A 104 8.85 -2.12 -18.17
N ILE A 105 7.62 -2.45 -17.81
CA ILE A 105 7.27 -3.75 -17.22
C ILE A 105 7.60 -4.90 -18.20
N ALA A 106 7.26 -4.75 -19.49
CA ALA A 106 7.62 -5.74 -20.51
C ALA A 106 9.14 -5.87 -20.69
N ALA A 107 9.89 -4.77 -20.58
CA ALA A 107 11.35 -4.81 -20.62
C ALA A 107 11.92 -5.61 -19.44
N MET A 108 11.44 -5.36 -18.22
CA MET A 108 11.81 -6.11 -17.01
C MET A 108 11.57 -7.61 -17.18
N GLN A 109 10.40 -8.00 -17.69
CA GLN A 109 10.11 -9.40 -18.02
C GLN A 109 11.07 -9.98 -19.06
N SER A 110 11.36 -9.23 -20.13
CA SER A 110 12.24 -9.68 -21.21
C SER A 110 13.69 -9.90 -20.75
N TRP A 111 14.12 -9.18 -19.73
CA TRP A 111 15.43 -9.35 -19.08
C TRP A 111 15.44 -10.50 -18.07
N GLY A 112 14.27 -11.09 -17.78
CA GLY A 112 14.12 -12.22 -16.89
C GLY A 112 14.00 -11.84 -15.41
N PHE A 113 13.58 -10.61 -15.09
CA PHE A 113 13.26 -10.25 -13.72
C PHE A 113 12.00 -10.99 -13.25
N ASN A 114 12.05 -11.47 -12.02
CA ASN A 114 10.90 -12.03 -11.30
C ASN A 114 10.57 -11.26 -10.02
N ALA A 115 11.20 -10.10 -9.81
CA ALA A 115 10.93 -9.22 -8.68
C ALA A 115 11.16 -7.75 -9.05
N ALA A 116 10.51 -6.84 -8.33
CA ALA A 116 10.73 -5.40 -8.40
C ALA A 116 10.70 -4.79 -6.98
N ARG A 117 11.62 -3.88 -6.66
CA ARG A 117 11.61 -3.13 -5.39
C ARG A 117 11.12 -1.71 -5.63
N VAL A 118 9.92 -1.41 -5.14
CA VAL A 118 9.19 -0.15 -5.31
C VAL A 118 9.41 0.75 -4.09
N GLN A 119 10.09 1.85 -4.31
CA GLN A 119 10.59 2.76 -3.28
C GLN A 119 9.53 3.79 -2.89
N LEU A 120 9.07 3.79 -1.63
CA LEU A 120 7.95 4.63 -1.20
C LEU A 120 8.38 5.86 -0.39
N ASN A 121 7.58 6.92 -0.49
CA ASN A 121 7.70 8.12 0.34
C ASN A 121 6.63 8.17 1.44
N GLU A 122 7.05 8.36 2.69
CA GLU A 122 6.16 8.44 3.85
C GLU A 122 5.13 9.57 3.74
N SER A 123 5.57 10.78 3.41
CA SER A 123 4.71 11.95 3.32
C SER A 123 3.67 11.80 2.22
N CYS A 124 4.06 11.19 1.10
CA CYS A 124 3.19 10.99 -0.05
C CYS A 124 2.21 9.86 0.18
N TRP A 125 2.64 8.74 0.74
CA TRP A 125 1.74 7.65 1.09
C TRP A 125 0.68 8.12 2.10
N LEU A 126 1.07 8.84 3.15
CA LEU A 126 0.15 9.28 4.21
C LEU A 126 -0.65 10.54 3.86
N GLY A 127 -0.27 11.30 2.82
CA GLY A 127 -0.94 12.56 2.47
C GLY A 127 -0.74 13.66 3.50
N ILE A 128 0.45 13.73 4.10
CA ILE A 128 0.77 14.64 5.21
C ILE A 128 1.75 15.75 4.78
N GLN A 129 2.07 16.66 5.72
CA GLN A 129 3.12 17.69 5.56
C GLN A 129 2.92 18.60 4.33
N GLY A 130 1.66 18.75 3.95
CA GLY A 130 1.20 19.62 2.87
C GLY A 130 1.62 19.16 1.47
N VAL A 131 1.91 17.88 1.25
CA VAL A 131 2.04 17.34 -0.11
C VAL A 131 0.67 17.46 -0.80
N PRO A 132 0.59 17.91 -2.07
CA PRO A 132 -0.69 18.07 -2.75
C PRO A 132 -1.47 16.74 -2.82
N ALA A 133 -2.78 16.80 -2.54
CA ALA A 133 -3.64 15.60 -2.56
C ALA A 133 -3.74 14.93 -3.94
N SER A 134 -3.37 15.63 -5.02
CA SER A 134 -3.31 15.06 -6.38
C SER A 134 -2.18 14.05 -6.57
N VAL A 135 -1.19 14.03 -5.68
CA VAL A 135 0.00 13.15 -5.75
C VAL A 135 0.35 12.52 -4.40
N SER A 136 -0.60 12.49 -3.47
CA SER A 136 -0.41 11.93 -2.13
C SER A 136 -1.71 11.36 -1.57
N GLY A 137 -1.62 10.69 -0.42
CA GLY A 137 -2.74 9.98 0.19
C GLY A 137 -3.34 8.97 -0.78
N ALA A 138 -4.67 9.02 -0.92
CA ALA A 138 -5.41 8.09 -1.78
C ALA A 138 -4.93 8.07 -3.24
N ALA A 139 -4.51 9.21 -3.81
CA ALA A 139 -4.04 9.24 -5.19
C ALA A 139 -2.73 8.47 -5.37
N TYR A 140 -1.79 8.65 -4.44
CA TYR A 140 -0.52 7.94 -4.44
C TYR A 140 -0.74 6.44 -4.15
N GLN A 141 -1.52 6.11 -3.12
CA GLN A 141 -1.83 4.72 -2.75
C GLN A 141 -2.43 3.94 -3.92
N GLN A 142 -3.44 4.48 -4.60
CA GLN A 142 -4.08 3.83 -5.75
C GLN A 142 -3.11 3.61 -6.92
N ALA A 143 -2.24 4.58 -7.18
CA ALA A 143 -1.24 4.46 -8.24
C ALA A 143 -0.21 3.37 -7.93
N ILE A 144 0.27 3.30 -6.68
CA ILE A 144 1.19 2.24 -6.23
C ILE A 144 0.49 0.87 -6.29
N GLU A 145 -0.72 0.72 -5.75
CA GLU A 145 -1.49 -0.53 -5.82
C GLU A 145 -1.67 -1.00 -7.27
N SER A 146 -1.98 -0.09 -8.20
CA SER A 146 -2.09 -0.42 -9.62
C SER A 146 -0.74 -0.83 -10.24
N TYR A 147 0.36 -0.21 -9.81
CA TYR A 147 1.68 -0.56 -10.31
C TYR A 147 2.12 -1.93 -9.80
N VAL A 148 1.95 -2.21 -8.50
CA VAL A 148 2.17 -3.52 -7.88
C VAL A 148 1.38 -4.60 -8.63
N HIS A 149 0.08 -4.39 -8.85
CA HIS A 149 -0.75 -5.34 -9.59
C HIS A 149 -0.25 -5.60 -11.02
N SER A 150 0.28 -4.57 -11.69
CA SER A 150 0.82 -4.69 -13.05
C SER A 150 2.13 -5.49 -13.08
N LEU A 151 2.99 -5.31 -12.07
CA LEU A 151 4.23 -6.09 -11.90
C LEU A 151 3.92 -7.56 -11.60
N GLU A 152 2.94 -7.83 -10.74
CA GLU A 152 2.51 -9.19 -10.39
C GLU A 152 1.81 -9.90 -11.54
N SER A 153 0.98 -9.19 -12.31
CA SER A 153 0.38 -9.70 -13.55
C SER A 153 1.45 -10.04 -14.59
N ALA A 154 2.62 -9.41 -14.48
CA ALA A 154 3.82 -9.71 -15.24
C ALA A 154 4.69 -10.82 -14.62
N GLY A 155 4.23 -11.49 -13.57
CA GLY A 155 4.91 -12.61 -12.93
C GLY A 155 6.06 -12.20 -12.01
N MET A 156 6.07 -10.95 -11.52
CA MET A 156 7.08 -10.46 -10.59
C MET A 156 6.52 -10.34 -9.17
N TYR A 157 7.28 -10.80 -8.18
CA TYR A 157 7.05 -10.44 -6.78
C TYR A 157 7.37 -8.96 -6.58
N VAL A 158 6.76 -8.33 -5.58
CA VAL A 158 6.99 -6.90 -5.32
C VAL A 158 7.51 -6.71 -3.91
N ILE A 159 8.62 -5.99 -3.76
CA ILE A 159 9.11 -5.49 -2.48
C ILE A 159 8.67 -4.03 -2.41
N VAL A 160 7.91 -3.63 -1.40
CA VAL A 160 7.65 -2.22 -1.10
C VAL A 160 8.50 -1.81 0.08
N ASP A 161 9.21 -0.68 -0.03
CA ASP A 161 10.12 -0.21 1.01
C ASP A 161 9.80 1.21 1.47
N LEU A 162 9.98 1.48 2.77
CA LEU A 162 10.01 2.84 3.29
C LEU A 162 11.35 3.47 2.92
N HIS A 163 11.39 4.11 1.74
CA HIS A 163 12.63 4.63 1.19
C HIS A 163 12.99 5.97 1.81
N TRP A 164 12.05 6.91 1.75
CA TRP A 164 12.20 8.25 2.31
C TRP A 164 11.15 8.48 3.40
N SER A 165 11.62 8.70 4.62
CA SER A 165 10.80 9.13 5.75
C SER A 165 11.00 10.62 6.03
N SER A 166 10.08 11.19 6.80
CA SER A 166 10.29 12.51 7.38
C SER A 166 11.18 12.42 8.63
N THR A 167 11.40 13.56 9.28
CA THR A 167 12.09 13.65 10.58
C THR A 167 11.09 13.87 11.72
N GLY A 168 9.83 13.50 11.49
CA GLY A 168 8.71 13.95 12.31
C GLY A 168 8.38 15.45 12.12
N GLY A 169 7.22 15.85 12.62
CA GLY A 169 6.76 17.24 12.52
C GLY A 169 6.23 17.62 11.13
N SER A 170 6.54 18.84 10.66
CA SER A 170 5.97 19.42 9.43
C SER A 170 6.86 19.33 8.19
N ARG A 171 8.07 18.77 8.32
CA ARG A 171 9.03 18.63 7.20
C ARG A 171 8.63 17.43 6.34
N ARG A 172 8.48 17.61 5.03
CA ARG A 172 8.26 16.51 4.09
C ARG A 172 9.50 15.60 4.01
N ALA A 173 9.28 14.31 3.80
CA ALA A 173 10.28 13.33 3.40
C ALA A 173 10.85 13.72 2.03
N ARG A 174 12.06 14.30 2.00
CA ARG A 174 12.70 14.85 0.78
C ARG A 174 14.02 14.18 0.43
N GLY A 175 14.38 13.15 1.18
CA GLY A 175 15.63 12.42 1.06
C GLY A 175 15.66 11.29 2.07
N GLN A 176 16.71 10.49 1.98
CA GLN A 176 17.01 9.45 2.95
C GLN A 176 17.34 10.07 4.32
N GLU A 177 16.83 9.49 5.39
CA GLU A 177 17.10 9.89 6.77
C GLU A 177 17.83 8.75 7.51
N PRO A 178 18.60 9.00 8.58
CA PRO A 178 19.34 7.95 9.28
C PRO A 178 18.49 6.82 9.84
N MET A 179 17.28 7.15 10.25
CA MET A 179 16.30 6.26 10.87
C MET A 179 14.87 6.72 10.50
N PRO A 180 13.87 5.82 10.54
CA PRO A 180 12.48 6.20 10.40
C PRO A 180 12.03 7.03 11.61
N ASP A 181 11.18 8.05 11.41
CA ASP A 181 10.68 8.85 12.53
C ASP A 181 9.57 8.13 13.32
N GLU A 182 9.59 8.30 14.65
CA GLU A 182 8.65 7.63 15.55
C GLU A 182 7.19 8.07 15.34
N ARG A 183 6.98 9.27 14.80
CA ARG A 183 5.66 9.89 14.75
C ARG A 183 4.83 9.36 13.58
N TYR A 184 5.44 9.12 12.43
CA TYR A 184 4.73 8.81 11.20
C TYR A 184 5.05 7.42 10.65
N ALA A 185 6.26 6.88 10.86
CA ALA A 185 6.66 5.62 10.25
C ALA A 185 5.80 4.42 10.72
N PRO A 186 5.39 4.30 12.00
CA PRO A 186 4.45 3.25 12.40
C PRO A 186 3.07 3.36 11.72
N ALA A 187 2.59 4.60 11.50
CA ALA A 187 1.33 4.83 10.80
C ALA A 187 1.44 4.53 9.30
N PHE A 188 2.60 4.85 8.69
CA PHE A 188 2.94 4.45 7.33
C PHE A 188 2.86 2.93 7.19
N TRP A 189 3.55 2.17 8.03
CA TRP A 189 3.56 0.72 7.95
C TRP A 189 2.21 0.08 8.25
N THR A 190 1.45 0.62 9.19
CA THR A 190 0.06 0.19 9.42
C THR A 190 -0.79 0.37 8.16
N SER A 191 -0.62 1.48 7.44
CA SER A 191 -1.38 1.78 6.23
C SER A 191 -0.93 0.93 5.03
N VAL A 192 0.38 0.80 4.78
CA VAL A 192 0.94 -0.06 3.72
C VAL A 192 0.52 -1.51 3.93
N ALA A 193 0.71 -2.03 5.15
CA ALA A 193 0.30 -3.40 5.46
C ALA A 193 -1.22 -3.58 5.32
N THR A 194 -2.04 -2.58 5.66
CA THR A 194 -3.50 -2.67 5.43
C THR A 194 -3.85 -2.79 3.95
N ALA A 195 -3.15 -2.07 3.07
CA ALA A 195 -3.35 -2.14 1.62
C ALA A 195 -2.95 -3.52 1.05
N PHE A 196 -1.83 -4.08 1.51
CA PHE A 196 -1.23 -5.27 0.88
C PHE A 196 -1.32 -6.58 1.68
N LYS A 197 -1.89 -6.60 2.89
CA LYS A 197 -1.94 -7.83 3.73
C LYS A 197 -2.67 -9.01 3.12
N SER A 198 -3.54 -8.76 2.15
CA SER A 198 -4.27 -9.81 1.43
C SER A 198 -3.51 -10.31 0.20
N ASP A 199 -2.34 -9.72 -0.07
CA ASP A 199 -1.48 -10.07 -1.19
C ASP A 199 -0.20 -10.74 -0.67
N PRO A 200 -0.10 -12.07 -0.70
CA PRO A 200 1.08 -12.78 -0.21
C PRO A 200 2.29 -12.69 -1.17
N ALA A 201 2.16 -12.06 -2.34
CA ALA A 201 3.29 -11.84 -3.26
C ALA A 201 4.11 -10.59 -2.89
N VAL A 202 3.54 -9.70 -2.07
CA VAL A 202 4.19 -8.47 -1.61
C VAL A 202 5.07 -8.74 -0.39
N VAL A 203 6.29 -8.22 -0.44
CA VAL A 203 7.27 -8.20 0.65
C VAL A 203 7.40 -6.78 1.19
N PHE A 204 7.54 -6.63 2.51
CA PHE A 204 7.67 -5.33 3.17
C PHE A 204 9.11 -5.11 3.65
N ASP A 205 9.84 -4.15 3.10
CA ASP A 205 11.19 -3.78 3.55
C ASP A 205 11.13 -2.55 4.46
N LEU A 206 11.29 -2.78 5.77
CA LEU A 206 10.86 -1.87 6.83
C LEU A 206 11.47 -0.46 6.75
N PHE A 207 12.71 -0.35 6.29
CA PHE A 207 13.37 0.94 6.12
C PHE A 207 14.58 0.80 5.20
N ASN A 208 14.74 1.76 4.29
CA ASN A 208 15.89 1.81 3.42
C ASN A 208 17.16 2.21 4.20
N GLU A 209 18.10 1.27 4.30
CA GLU A 209 19.48 1.48 4.75
C GLU A 209 19.58 2.26 6.08
N PRO A 210 19.29 1.66 7.25
CA PRO A 210 19.54 2.31 8.53
C PRO A 210 21.02 2.71 8.70
N TYR A 211 21.26 3.95 9.14
CA TYR A 211 22.62 4.46 9.44
C TYR A 211 22.69 5.32 10.71
N PRO A 212 22.17 4.85 11.86
CA PRO A 212 22.25 5.61 13.09
C PRO A 212 23.70 5.75 13.57
N ASN A 213 23.89 6.59 14.59
CA ASN A 213 25.13 6.71 15.35
C ASN A 213 26.35 7.04 14.47
N GLY A 214 26.15 7.91 13.50
CA GLY A 214 27.20 8.33 12.57
C GLY A 214 27.65 7.21 11.63
N ASN A 215 26.75 6.28 11.29
CA ASN A 215 27.00 5.16 10.40
C ASN A 215 28.10 4.22 10.91
N THR A 216 28.05 3.87 12.19
CA THR A 216 29.03 2.97 12.83
C THR A 216 28.45 1.57 13.03
N ASP A 217 29.30 0.54 12.97
CA ASP A 217 28.94 -0.81 13.44
C ASP A 217 29.37 -0.91 14.91
N SER A 218 28.38 -0.72 15.79
CA SER A 218 28.58 -0.74 17.23
C SER A 218 27.31 -1.25 17.90
N ALA A 219 27.43 -1.79 19.11
CA ALA A 219 26.26 -2.24 19.89
C ALA A 219 25.21 -1.11 20.03
N ALA A 220 25.63 0.14 20.19
CA ALA A 220 24.71 1.27 20.28
C ALA A 220 23.98 1.58 18.96
N ALA A 221 24.61 1.30 17.81
CA ALA A 221 23.96 1.45 16.50
C ALA A 221 22.92 0.34 16.30
N TRP A 222 23.28 -0.92 16.60
CA TRP A 222 22.36 -2.06 16.56
C TRP A 222 21.16 -1.90 17.50
N THR A 223 21.37 -1.47 18.75
CA THR A 223 20.27 -1.16 19.66
C THR A 223 19.38 -0.02 19.13
N CYS A 224 19.98 1.01 18.51
CA CYS A 224 19.18 2.08 17.90
C CYS A 224 18.37 1.57 16.70
N ASP A 225 18.94 0.73 15.83
CA ASP A 225 18.20 0.11 14.73
C ASP A 225 17.01 -0.71 15.22
N LEU A 226 17.21 -1.57 16.21
CA LEU A 226 16.18 -2.47 16.71
C LEU A 226 15.07 -1.73 17.46
N ASP A 227 15.46 -0.91 18.45
CA ASP A 227 14.56 -0.33 19.45
C ASP A 227 14.26 1.17 19.24
N GLY A 228 14.98 1.82 18.31
CA GLY A 228 14.85 3.25 18.08
C GLY A 228 15.15 4.06 19.34
N SER A 229 14.44 5.19 19.49
CA SER A 229 14.57 6.03 20.68
C SER A 229 14.00 5.39 21.96
N ALA A 230 13.23 4.31 21.86
CA ALA A 230 12.74 3.57 23.02
C ALA A 230 13.85 2.75 23.70
N GLY A 231 14.86 2.30 22.94
CA GLY A 231 16.04 1.58 23.46
C GLY A 231 17.09 2.47 24.10
N GLY A 232 16.93 3.79 24.03
CA GLY A 232 17.85 4.76 24.62
C GLY A 232 18.25 5.86 23.64
N THR A 233 19.51 6.30 23.71
CA THR A 233 19.98 7.43 22.91
C THR A 233 20.51 6.97 21.55
N CYS A 234 19.71 7.22 20.51
CA CYS A 234 20.20 7.27 19.14
C CYS A 234 20.96 8.58 18.88
N THR A 235 22.07 8.52 18.14
CA THR A 235 22.88 9.70 17.80
C THR A 235 23.06 9.85 16.29
N GLY A 236 23.59 10.99 15.82
CA GLY A 236 23.74 11.29 14.39
C GLY A 236 22.56 12.06 13.78
N PHE A 237 21.45 12.20 14.50
CA PHE A 237 20.26 12.97 14.10
C PHE A 237 19.57 13.63 15.32
N ARG A 238 18.49 14.38 15.08
CA ARG A 238 17.83 15.25 16.10
C ARG A 238 16.30 15.08 16.15
N TYR A 239 15.80 13.88 15.94
CA TYR A 239 14.38 13.54 16.06
C TYR A 239 14.23 12.17 16.75
N PRO A 240 13.08 11.87 17.38
CA PRO A 240 12.79 10.54 17.89
C PRO A 240 12.63 9.54 16.75
N ALA A 241 13.40 8.46 16.78
CA ALA A 241 13.37 7.40 15.78
C ALA A 241 12.49 6.23 16.22
N ALA A 242 11.74 5.67 15.27
CA ALA A 242 11.15 4.35 15.41
C ALA A 242 12.23 3.28 15.24
N GLY A 243 12.17 2.22 16.05
CA GLY A 243 12.98 1.01 15.84
C GLY A 243 12.34 0.05 14.85
N LEU A 244 13.12 -0.81 14.23
CA LEU A 244 12.65 -1.84 13.31
C LEU A 244 11.66 -2.82 13.97
N GLN A 245 11.81 -3.11 15.27
CA GLN A 245 10.81 -3.90 16.01
C GLN A 245 9.45 -3.20 16.04
N GLN A 246 9.43 -1.88 16.30
CA GLN A 246 8.20 -1.10 16.35
C GLN A 246 7.49 -1.09 14.97
N LEU A 247 8.26 -1.02 13.88
CA LEU A 247 7.69 -1.06 12.53
C LEU A 247 7.15 -2.45 12.17
N LEU A 248 7.88 -3.52 12.54
CA LEU A 248 7.39 -4.90 12.41
C LEU A 248 6.10 -5.11 13.20
N ASP A 249 6.02 -4.62 14.43
CA ASP A 249 4.83 -4.73 15.27
C ASP A 249 3.65 -3.99 14.63
N ALA A 250 3.87 -2.80 14.05
CA ALA A 250 2.85 -2.07 13.30
C ALA A 250 2.31 -2.87 12.10
N VAL A 251 3.20 -3.53 11.34
CA VAL A 251 2.82 -4.45 10.26
C VAL A 251 1.97 -5.60 10.80
N ARG A 252 2.47 -6.31 11.82
CA ARG A 252 1.81 -7.54 12.34
C ARG A 252 0.50 -7.23 13.05
N ALA A 253 0.34 -6.06 13.65
CA ALA A 253 -0.92 -5.61 14.26
C ALA A 253 -2.08 -5.51 13.26
N THR A 254 -1.80 -5.36 11.96
CA THR A 254 -2.85 -5.36 10.91
C THR A 254 -3.38 -6.75 10.56
N GLY A 255 -2.71 -7.80 11.05
CA GLY A 255 -2.92 -9.20 10.67
C GLY A 255 -2.08 -9.67 9.49
N ALA A 256 -1.25 -8.82 8.89
CA ALA A 256 -0.41 -9.15 7.75
C ALA A 256 0.50 -10.36 7.99
N THR A 257 0.53 -11.26 7.02
CA THR A 257 1.34 -12.49 7.03
C THR A 257 2.48 -12.45 6.03
N ASN A 258 2.64 -11.33 5.33
CA ASN A 258 3.68 -11.08 4.34
C ASN A 258 5.08 -11.34 4.91
N VAL A 259 6.01 -11.67 4.01
CA VAL A 259 7.45 -11.61 4.32
C VAL A 259 7.81 -10.16 4.65
N VAL A 260 8.58 -9.97 5.71
CA VAL A 260 9.10 -8.67 6.13
C VAL A 260 10.62 -8.72 6.09
N MET A 261 11.23 -7.73 5.47
CA MET A 261 12.67 -7.51 5.40
C MET A 261 13.07 -6.41 6.40
N ALA A 262 14.21 -6.58 7.04
CA ALA A 262 14.84 -5.52 7.83
C ALA A 262 16.36 -5.56 7.66
N GLY A 263 17.00 -4.39 7.60
CA GLY A 263 18.45 -4.25 7.52
C GLY A 263 19.11 -4.07 8.89
N GLY A 264 20.43 -4.17 8.93
CA GLY A 264 21.25 -3.70 10.04
C GLY A 264 21.77 -2.27 9.84
N PRO A 265 22.76 -1.84 10.63
CA PRO A 265 23.34 -0.51 10.53
C PRO A 265 24.30 -0.44 9.34
N GLN A 266 25.04 0.68 9.25
CA GLN A 266 25.97 0.97 8.17
C GLN A 266 25.34 1.02 6.77
N TYR A 267 24.22 1.74 6.62
CA TYR A 267 23.42 1.74 5.40
C TYR A 267 22.92 0.33 5.04
N ALA A 268 22.48 -0.46 6.03
CA ALA A 268 22.22 -1.90 5.86
C ALA A 268 23.41 -2.69 5.28
N GLY A 269 24.65 -2.24 5.50
CA GLY A 269 25.86 -2.88 4.96
C GLY A 269 26.36 -4.07 5.81
N VAL A 270 25.90 -4.19 7.06
CA VAL A 270 26.36 -5.23 7.99
C VAL A 270 25.19 -6.03 8.58
N LEU A 271 25.42 -7.34 8.74
CA LEU A 271 24.49 -8.31 9.34
C LEU A 271 25.17 -9.20 10.39
N ASP A 272 26.34 -8.80 10.86
CA ASP A 272 27.19 -9.58 11.76
C ASP A 272 26.55 -9.84 13.14
N GLN A 273 25.67 -8.94 13.60
CA GLN A 273 24.91 -9.13 14.85
C GLN A 273 23.45 -9.56 14.63
N TRP A 274 23.05 -9.91 13.40
CA TRP A 274 21.66 -10.29 13.09
C TRP A 274 21.13 -11.45 13.95
N GLY A 275 21.99 -12.38 14.35
CA GLY A 275 21.61 -13.51 15.20
C GLY A 275 21.09 -13.13 16.59
N THR A 276 21.40 -11.92 17.07
CA THR A 276 21.00 -11.42 18.40
C THR A 276 20.18 -10.13 18.33
N GLU A 277 20.36 -9.32 17.29
CA GLU A 277 19.79 -7.97 17.16
C GLU A 277 18.70 -7.87 16.08
N ALA A 278 18.24 -8.99 15.52
CA ALA A 278 17.12 -8.99 14.59
C ALA A 278 15.78 -8.76 15.32
N PRO A 279 14.80 -8.10 14.66
CA PRO A 279 13.42 -8.08 15.16
C PRO A 279 12.87 -9.47 15.42
N VAL A 280 12.05 -9.61 16.47
CA VAL A 280 11.35 -10.85 16.79
C VAL A 280 10.03 -10.88 16.03
N ASP A 281 9.96 -11.68 14.97
CA ASP A 281 8.72 -11.89 14.22
C ASP A 281 7.95 -13.13 14.72
N PRO A 282 6.78 -12.96 15.38
CA PRO A 282 5.97 -14.09 15.83
C PRO A 282 5.40 -14.92 14.67
N ARG A 283 5.46 -14.43 13.43
CA ARG A 283 5.06 -15.19 12.23
C ARG A 283 6.19 -16.01 11.63
N HIS A 284 7.43 -15.80 12.07
CA HIS A 284 8.61 -16.41 11.46
C HIS A 284 8.68 -16.16 9.94
N GLN A 285 8.31 -14.95 9.49
CA GLN A 285 8.34 -14.52 8.10
C GLN A 285 9.31 -13.33 7.92
N LEU A 286 10.36 -13.26 8.76
CA LEU A 286 11.40 -12.24 8.69
C LEU A 286 12.53 -12.69 7.76
N ALA A 287 13.03 -11.78 6.95
CA ALA A 287 14.25 -11.91 6.15
C ALA A 287 15.21 -10.75 6.46
N ALA A 288 16.51 -11.01 6.42
CA ALA A 288 17.51 -9.94 6.52
C ALA A 288 17.65 -9.22 5.17
N SER A 289 17.82 -7.90 5.19
CA SER A 289 18.15 -7.06 4.04
C SER A 289 19.60 -6.58 4.15
N ILE A 290 20.35 -6.59 3.05
CA ILE A 290 21.73 -6.10 3.02
C ILE A 290 22.01 -5.33 1.73
N HIS A 291 22.67 -4.18 1.87
CA HIS A 291 23.07 -3.32 0.76
C HIS A 291 24.58 -3.37 0.61
N ILE A 292 25.04 -3.96 -0.51
CA ILE A 292 26.46 -4.12 -0.81
C ILE A 292 26.79 -3.35 -2.08
N TYR A 293 27.69 -2.38 -1.96
CA TYR A 293 28.19 -1.59 -3.06
C TYR A 293 29.68 -1.83 -3.27
N TRP A 294 30.12 -1.78 -4.53
CA TRP A 294 31.53 -1.93 -4.89
C TRP A 294 31.98 -0.73 -5.70
N LYS A 295 33.13 -0.13 -5.34
CA LYS A 295 33.85 0.77 -6.26
C LYS A 295 34.40 0.01 -7.47
N ASN A 296 34.87 -1.21 -7.25
CA ASN A 296 35.27 -2.16 -8.27
C ASN A 296 35.32 -3.58 -7.66
N ARG A 297 35.42 -4.60 -8.53
CA ARG A 297 35.41 -6.03 -8.16
C ARG A 297 36.50 -6.45 -7.15
N SER A 298 37.55 -5.64 -6.97
CA SER A 298 38.66 -5.89 -6.03
C SER A 298 38.57 -5.09 -4.73
N HIS A 299 37.65 -4.13 -4.62
CA HIS A 299 37.47 -3.27 -3.44
C HIS A 299 35.96 -3.09 -3.17
N PRO A 300 35.36 -3.92 -2.30
CA PRO A 300 34.07 -3.57 -1.71
C PRO A 300 34.20 -2.22 -1.01
N ASP A 301 33.22 -1.34 -1.19
CA ASP A 301 32.99 -0.30 -0.19
C ASP A 301 32.35 -1.06 0.98
N TRP A 302 32.91 -0.81 2.18
CA TRP A 302 32.71 -1.54 3.45
C TRP A 302 33.54 -2.83 3.58
#